data_AF-X1A0D9-F1
#
_entry.id   AF-X1A0D9-F1
#
_cell.length_a   1.000
_cell.length_b   1.000
_cell.length_c   1.000
_cell.angle_alpha   90.00
_cell.angle_beta   90.00
_cell.angle_gamma   90.00
#
_symmetry.space_group_name_H-M   'P 1'
#
loop_
_entity.id
_entity.type
_entity.pdbx_description
1 polymer ?
#
loop_
_entity_poly.entity_id
_entity_poly.type
_entity_poly.pdbx_seq_one_letter_code
_entity_poly.pdbx_strand_id
1 'polypeptide(L)' 'MEQVPQGDPKTGSKRYSVTLRGVYVEYLEALVEQGVYHEEQDAIRQALRLLFDTHDIKLYVRKAEPNP' A
#
# COMPACT_ATOMS: atom_id res chain seq x y z
N MET A 1 0.57 23.92 7.91
CA MET A 1 1.55 22.83 8.01
C MET A 1 1.04 21.71 7.11
N GLU A 2 1.62 21.56 5.92
CA GLU A 2 1.26 20.47 5.00
C GLU A 2 1.80 19.16 5.54
N GLN A 3 0.91 18.20 5.77
CA GLN A 3 1.28 16.85 6.17
C GLN A 3 1.45 16.02 4.90
N VAL A 4 2.70 15.90 4.43
CA VAL A 4 3.04 15.00 3.33
C VAL A 4 3.36 13.63 3.93
N PRO A 5 2.77 12.52 3.45
CA PRO A 5 3.20 11.18 3.83
C PRO A 5 4.62 10.96 3.29
N GLN A 6 5.62 11.25 4.11
CA GLN A 6 7.01 11.02 3.77
C GLN A 6 7.29 9.52 3.90
N GLY A 7 7.00 8.76 2.84
CA GLY A 7 7.71 7.51 2.62
C GLY A 7 9.19 7.86 2.53
N ASP A 8 10.00 7.37 3.46
CA ASP A 8 11.43 7.64 3.49
C ASP A 8 12.06 7.07 2.20
N PRO A 9 12.63 7.89 1.30
CA PRO A 9 13.26 7.40 0.07
C PRO A 9 14.51 6.52 0.36
N LYS A 10 14.97 6.47 1.62
CA LYS A 10 16.06 5.58 2.06
C LYS A 10 15.59 4.20 2.52
N THR A 11 14.31 4.01 2.81
CA THR A 11 13.76 2.67 2.99
C THR A 11 13.51 2.06 1.62
N GLY A 12 14.46 1.25 1.13
CA GLY A 12 14.29 0.49 -0.10
C GLY A 12 12.94 -0.21 -0.15
N SER A 13 12.32 -0.27 -1.33
CA SER A 13 11.04 -0.93 -1.53
C SER A 13 11.09 -2.34 -0.94
N LYS A 14 10.32 -2.57 0.12
CA LYS A 14 10.20 -3.90 0.71
C LYS A 14 9.17 -4.69 -0.09
N ARG A 15 9.61 -5.81 -0.65
CA ARG A 15 8.73 -6.76 -1.34
C ARG A 15 8.18 -7.75 -0.33
N TYR A 16 6.86 -7.92 -0.35
CA TYR A 16 6.16 -8.93 0.42
C TYR A 16 5.45 -9.88 -0.53
N SER A 17 5.37 -11.15 -0.15
CA SER A 17 4.55 -12.15 -0.84
C SER A 17 3.35 -12.47 0.05
N VAL A 18 2.16 -12.52 -0.54
CA VAL A 18 0.92 -12.86 0.17
C VAL A 18 0.20 -13.96 -0.59
N THR A 19 -0.42 -14.87 0.15
CA THR A 19 -1.27 -15.91 -0.42
C THR A 19 -2.72 -15.48 -0.29
N LEU A 20 -3.43 -15.39 -1.42
CA LEU A 20 -4.85 -15.05 -1.48
C LEU A 20 -5.66 -16.26 -1.96
N ARG A 21 -6.96 -16.28 -1.66
CA ARG A 21 -7.87 -17.23 -2.31
C ARG A 21 -7.96 -16.91 -3.81
N GLY A 22 -8.10 -17.94 -4.64
CA GLY A 22 -8.14 -17.81 -6.11
C GLY A 22 -9.13 -16.74 -6.60
N VAL A 23 -10.35 -16.74 -6.06
CA VAL A 23 -11.38 -15.73 -6.39
C VAL A 23 -10.92 -14.28 -6.21
N TYR A 24 -10.04 -13.99 -5.25
CA TYR A 24 -9.54 -12.64 -5.04
C TYR A 24 -8.46 -12.26 -6.03
N VAL A 25 -7.66 -13.24 -6.48
CA VAL A 25 -6.68 -13.04 -7.55
C VAL A 25 -7.41 -12.77 -8.86
N GLU A 26 -8.43 -13.55 -9.18
CA GLU A 26 -9.26 -13.37 -10.38
C GLU A 26 -9.89 -11.95 -10.43
N TYR A 27 -10.38 -11.44 -9.30
CA TYR A 27 -10.90 -10.07 -9.27
C TYR A 27 -9.83 -9.00 -9.41
N LEU A 28 -8.62 -9.22 -8.88
CA LEU A 28 -7.49 -8.29 -9.07
C LEU A 28 -7.07 -8.25 -10.54
N GLU A 29 -6.96 -9.41 -11.19
CA GLU A 29 -6.64 -9.53 -12.62
C GLU A 29 -7.72 -8.85 -13.47
N ALA A 30 -9.00 -9.06 -13.17
CA ALA A 30 -10.10 -8.41 -13.88
C ALA A 30 -10.05 -6.87 -13.81
N LEU A 31 -9.59 -6.31 -12.69
CA LEU A 31 -9.42 -4.85 -12.56
C LEU A 31 -8.29 -4.33 -13.46
N VAL A 32 -7.24 -5.12 -13.66
CA VAL A 32 -6.15 -4.78 -14.57
C VAL A 32 -6.59 -4.93 -16.02
N GLU A 33 -7.27 -6.03 -16.36
CA GLU A 33 -7.80 -6.28 -17.71
C GLU A 33 -8.80 -5.21 -18.16
N GLN A 34 -9.62 -4.69 -17.25
CA GLN A 34 -10.57 -3.60 -17.51
C GLN A 34 -9.88 -2.22 -17.60
N GLY A 35 -8.57 -2.15 -17.35
CA GLY A 35 -7.80 -0.90 -17.37
C GLY A 35 -8.07 0.02 -16.18
N VAL A 36 -8.65 -0.49 -15.09
CA VAL A 36 -8.88 0.29 -13.87
C VAL A 36 -7.56 0.56 -13.16
N TYR A 37 -6.65 -0.42 -13.17
CA TYR A 37 -5.30 -0.32 -12.64
C TYR A 37 -4.29 -0.87 -13.64
N HIS A 38 -3.03 -0.44 -13.52
CA HIS A 38 -1.96 -0.89 -14.43
C HIS A 38 -1.41 -2.27 -14.03
N GLU A 39 -1.33 -2.55 -12.73
CA GLU A 39 -0.91 -3.81 -12.14
C GLU A 39 -1.71 -4.09 -10.86
N GLU A 40 -1.74 -5.35 -10.41
CA GLU A 40 -2.47 -5.77 -9.20
C GLU A 40 -1.92 -5.07 -7.94
N GLN A 41 -0.62 -4.76 -7.93
CA GLN A 41 0.02 -4.04 -6.83
C GLN A 41 -0.53 -2.63 -6.64
N ASP A 42 -0.90 -1.96 -7.72
CA ASP A 42 -1.52 -0.63 -7.66
C ASP A 42 -2.91 -0.70 -7.04
N ALA A 43 -3.70 -1.70 -7.45
CA ALA A 43 -5.01 -1.96 -6.86
C ALA A 43 -4.91 -2.23 -5.35
N ILE A 44 -3.97 -3.09 -4.95
CA ILE A 44 -3.73 -3.42 -3.53
C ILE A 44 -3.28 -2.17 -2.75
N ARG A 45 -2.37 -1.36 -3.32
CA ARG A 45 -1.87 -0.14 -2.69
C ARG A 45 -3.01 0.86 -2.47
N GLN A 46 -3.91 1.01 -3.44
CA GLN A 46 -5.05 1.91 -3.32
C GLN A 46 -6.08 1.39 -2.31
N ALA A 47 -6.34 0.09 -2.27
CA ALA A 47 -7.21 -0.52 -1.28
C ALA A 47 -6.66 -0.33 0.16
N LEU A 48 -5.35 -0.50 0.36
CA LEU A 48 -4.71 -0.26 1.66
C LEU A 48 -4.81 1.20 2.09
N ARG A 49 -4.60 2.15 1.17
CA ARG A 49 -4.82 3.58 1.46
C ARG A 49 -6.24 3.84 1.92
N LEU A 50 -7.23 3.36 1.14
CA LEU A 50 -8.64 3.51 1.49
C LEU A 50 -8.96 2.91 2.86
N LEU A 51 -8.44 1.72 3.15
CA LEU A 51 -8.61 1.06 4.45
C LEU A 51 -8.07 1.95 5.57
N PHE A 52 -6.84 2.44 5.45
CA PHE A 52 -6.24 3.28 6.48
C PHE A 52 -6.97 4.60 6.67
N ASP A 53 -7.35 5.26 5.58
CA ASP A 53 -8.10 6.52 5.60
C ASP A 53 -9.49 6.33 6.24
N THR A 54 -10.18 5.23 5.92
CA THR A 54 -11.51 4.92 6.45
C THR A 54 -11.48 4.65 7.95
N HIS A 55 -10.39 4.10 8.46
CA HIS A 55 -10.24 3.71 9.87
C HIS A 55 -9.41 4.71 10.70
N ASP A 56 -9.09 5.90 10.17
CA ASP A 56 -8.21 6.91 10.79
C ASP A 56 -6.85 6.32 11.26
N ILE A 57 -6.36 5.33 10.52
CA ILE A 57 -5.06 4.70 10.81
C ILE A 57 -3.98 5.56 10.19
N LYS A 58 -3.31 6.30 11.06
CA LYS A 58 -2.23 7.21 10.69
C LYS A 58 -0.94 6.46 10.38
N LEU A 59 -0.52 6.49 9.11
CA LEU A 59 0.73 5.92 8.61
C LEU A 59 1.97 6.75 9.00
N TYR A 60 2.19 6.98 10.29
CA TYR A 60 3.46 7.57 10.75
C TYR A 60 4.40 6.46 11.19
N VAL A 61 5.50 6.28 10.45
CA VAL A 61 6.64 5.54 10.96
C VAL A 61 7.28 6.41 12.04
N ARG A 62 7.30 5.92 13.29
CA ARG A 62 8.07 6.54 14.37
C ARG A 62 9.52 6.64 13.88
N LYS A 63 10.01 7.85 13.65
CA LYS A 63 11.43 8.11 13.32
C LYS A 63 12.24 7.42 14.42
N ALA A 64 13.04 6.42 14.09
CA ALA A 64 13.90 5.77 15.07
C ALA A 64 14.75 6.87 15.72
N GLU A 65 14.63 7.05 17.04
CA GLU A 65 15.50 7.94 17.78
C GLU A 65 16.94 7.44 17.58
N PRO A 66 17.90 8.33 17.25
CA PRO A 66 19.29 7.93 17.23
C PRO A 66 19.67 7.46 18.64
N ASN A 67 19.98 6.18 18.79
CA ASN A 67 20.48 5.61 20.04
C ASN A 67 21.81 6.32 20.37
N PRO A 68 22.03 6.78 21.62
CA PRO A 68 23.17 7.61 22.00
C PRO A 68 24.52 6.93 21.84
#